data_AF-A0A7V5A003-F1
#
_entry.id   AF-A0A7V5A003-F1
#
_cell.length_a   1.000
_cell.length_b   1.000
_cell.length_c   1.000
_cell.angle_alpha   90.00
_cell.angle_beta   90.00
_cell.angle_gamma   90.00
#
_symmetry.space_group_name_H-M   'P 1'
#
loop_
_entity.id
_entity.type
_entity.pdbx_description
1 polymer ?
#
loop_
_entity_poly.entity_id
_entity_poly.type
_entity_poly.pdbx_seq_one_letter_code
_entity_poly.pdbx_strand_id
1 'polypeptide(L)'
;MEPNGKDTSLDIKTGSLPSYSQALELLKKYVPDKKTIYHSERCAEVAYAMALRIRKNHPEIPLDPEKVRIGALLHDIGKALPGEHEINSVEILKKEGYPWLAEIVCHSYPYEI
;
A
#
# COMPACT_ATOMS: atom_id res chain seq x y z
N MET A 1 5.82 -43.80 -8.76
CA MET A 1 4.62 -43.11 -8.24
C MET A 1 5.11 -41.89 -7.49
N GLU A 2 4.88 -40.71 -8.06
CA GLU A 2 5.21 -39.43 -7.44
C GLU A 2 4.22 -39.13 -6.30
N PRO A 3 4.65 -38.55 -5.17
CA PRO A 3 3.77 -37.76 -4.34
C PRO A 3 3.82 -36.30 -4.82
N ASN A 4 2.76 -35.94 -5.54
CA ASN A 4 2.42 -34.57 -5.92
C ASN A 4 1.75 -33.91 -4.69
N GLY A 5 2.40 -32.93 -4.09
CA GLY A 5 1.94 -32.29 -2.85
C GLY A 5 2.39 -30.83 -2.82
N LYS A 6 1.58 -29.99 -3.48
CA LYS A 6 1.69 -28.53 -3.62
C LYS A 6 2.39 -27.86 -2.44
N ASP A 7 3.58 -27.34 -2.71
CA ASP A 7 4.21 -26.30 -1.91
C ASP A 7 3.30 -25.06 -1.96
N THR A 8 2.52 -24.89 -0.90
CA THR A 8 1.72 -23.70 -0.64
C THR A 8 2.37 -22.97 0.52
N SER A 9 3.61 -22.52 0.32
CA SER A 9 4.18 -21.42 1.10
C SER A 9 3.43 -20.12 0.76
N LEU A 10 2.19 -20.01 1.26
CA LEU A 10 1.59 -18.71 1.55
C LEU A 10 2.32 -18.20 2.79
N ASP A 11 3.52 -17.65 2.56
CA ASP A 11 4.33 -17.01 3.57
C ASP A 11 3.47 -16.01 4.34
N ILE A 12 3.40 -16.27 5.64
CA ILE A 12 2.64 -15.51 6.62
C ILE A 12 3.20 -14.07 6.62
N LYS A 13 2.54 -13.17 5.89
CA LYS A 13 2.83 -11.73 5.84
C LYS A 13 2.40 -11.05 7.15
N THR A 14 3.01 -11.41 8.26
CA THR A 14 2.79 -10.73 9.54
C THR A 14 3.84 -9.63 9.71
N GLY A 15 3.45 -8.38 9.41
CA GLY A 15 4.10 -7.18 9.96
C GLY A 15 5.26 -6.57 9.18
N SER A 16 5.72 -7.15 8.06
CA SER A 16 6.79 -6.54 7.24
C SER A 16 6.22 -5.60 6.16
N LEU A 17 6.98 -4.54 5.85
CA LEU A 17 6.71 -3.64 4.73
C LEU A 17 6.85 -4.42 3.41
N PRO A 18 5.83 -4.48 2.53
CA PRO A 18 6.01 -5.07 1.23
C PRO A 18 7.06 -4.29 0.43
N SER A 19 7.83 -4.99 -0.40
CA SER A 19 8.64 -4.31 -1.41
C SER A 19 7.74 -3.52 -2.36
N TYR A 20 8.31 -2.53 -3.06
CA TYR A 20 7.57 -1.78 -4.08
C TYR A 20 6.95 -2.71 -5.14
N SER A 21 7.66 -3.75 -5.58
CA SER A 21 7.14 -4.71 -6.55
C SER A 21 5.94 -5.49 -6.00
N GLN A 22 6.03 -5.98 -4.76
CA GLN A 22 4.94 -6.69 -4.10
C GLN A 22 3.71 -5.79 -3.89
N ALA A 23 3.92 -4.53 -3.53
CA ALA A 23 2.86 -3.55 -3.39
C ALA A 23 2.22 -3.21 -4.75
N LEU A 24 3.01 -3.09 -5.82
CA LEU A 24 2.49 -2.85 -7.17
C LEU A 24 1.68 -4.04 -7.70
N GLU A 25 2.14 -5.27 -7.45
CA GLU A 25 1.39 -6.48 -7.78
C GLU A 25 0.06 -6.54 -7.01
N LEU A 26 0.09 -6.16 -5.73
CA LEU A 26 -1.10 -6.08 -4.90
C LEU A 26 -2.08 -5.03 -5.42
N LEU A 27 -1.62 -3.83 -5.81
CA LEU A 27 -2.47 -2.80 -6.42
C LEU A 27 -3.14 -3.33 -7.68
N LYS A 28 -2.37 -3.96 -8.58
CA LYS A 28 -2.87 -4.52 -9.84
C LYS A 28 -3.87 -5.66 -9.65
N LYS A 29 -3.81 -6.37 -8.52
CA LYS A 29 -4.77 -7.43 -8.17
C LYS A 29 -6.17 -6.87 -7.91
N TYR A 30 -6.28 -5.64 -7.38
CA TYR A 30 -7.55 -5.04 -6.96
C TYR A 30 -8.04 -3.92 -7.89
N VAL A 31 -7.13 -3.23 -8.56
CA VAL A 31 -7.45 -2.11 -9.45
C VAL A 31 -7.29 -2.56 -10.91
N PRO A 32 -8.39 -2.71 -11.66
CA PRO A 32 -8.34 -3.20 -13.04
C PRO A 32 -7.96 -2.12 -14.05
N ASP A 33 -8.11 -0.84 -13.70
CA ASP A 33 -7.91 0.26 -14.64
C ASP A 33 -6.49 0.81 -14.62
N LYS A 34 -5.91 0.98 -15.81
CA LYS A 34 -4.53 1.46 -15.97
C LYS A 34 -4.33 2.89 -15.50
N LYS A 35 -5.40 3.70 -15.45
CA LYS A 35 -5.31 5.12 -15.11
C LYS A 35 -5.07 5.29 -13.60
N THR A 36 -5.79 4.55 -12.77
CA THR A 36 -5.62 4.54 -11.30
C THR A 36 -4.29 3.91 -10.90
N ILE A 37 -3.87 2.83 -11.59
CA ILE A 37 -2.52 2.26 -11.38
C ILE A 37 -1.45 3.33 -11.66
N TYR A 38 -1.51 3.96 -12.84
CA TYR A 38 -0.55 4.99 -13.23
C TYR A 38 -0.58 6.19 -12.27
N HIS A 39 -1.77 6.63 -11.84
CA HIS A 39 -1.94 7.68 -10.83
C HIS A 39 -1.20 7.32 -9.53
N SER A 40 -1.43 6.12 -9.02
CA SER A 40 -0.83 5.64 -7.77
C SER A 40 0.69 5.53 -7.87
N GLU A 41 1.24 5.07 -8.99
CA GLU A 41 2.69 5.06 -9.24
C GLU A 41 3.28 6.48 -9.20
N ARG A 42 2.64 7.46 -9.84
CA ARG A 42 3.09 8.86 -9.81
C ARG A 42 2.99 9.48 -8.42
N CYS A 43 1.92 9.21 -7.69
CA CYS A 43 1.78 9.62 -6.30
C CYS A 43 2.91 9.03 -5.43
N ALA A 44 3.24 7.75 -5.62
CA ALA A 44 4.34 7.09 -4.91
C ALA A 44 5.70 7.75 -5.20
N GLU A 45 6.00 8.08 -6.46
CA GLU A 45 7.24 8.79 -6.83
C GLU A 45 7.33 10.17 -6.16
N VAL A 46 6.26 10.97 -6.22
CA VAL A 46 6.22 12.31 -5.63
C VAL A 46 6.33 12.24 -4.11
N ALA A 47 5.59 11.34 -3.47
CA ALA A 47 5.61 11.16 -2.02
C ALA A 47 7.00 10.71 -1.53
N TYR A 48 7.66 9.81 -2.27
CA TYR A 48 9.04 9.40 -1.99
C TYR A 48 10.02 10.58 -2.08
N ALA A 49 9.94 11.37 -3.14
CA ALA A 49 10.80 12.55 -3.32
C ALA A 49 10.59 13.59 -2.20
N MET A 50 9.33 13.82 -1.79
CA MET A 50 8.99 14.67 -0.66
C MET A 50 9.57 14.14 0.65
N ALA A 51 9.40 12.84 0.93
CA ALA A 51 9.92 12.22 2.14
C ALA A 51 11.45 12.27 2.21
N LEU A 52 12.15 12.07 1.09
CA LEU A 52 13.60 12.26 1.01
C LEU A 52 14.02 13.70 1.34
N ARG A 53 13.29 14.69 0.83
CA ARG A 53 13.56 16.10 1.10
C ARG A 53 13.31 16.46 2.57
N ILE A 54 12.22 15.97 3.16
CA ILE A 54 11.91 16.17 4.57
C ILE A 54 13.01 15.54 5.43
N ARG A 55 13.35 14.27 5.20
CA ARG A 55 14.41 13.56 5.95
C ARG A 55 15.77 14.25 5.85
N LYS A 56 16.09 14.85 4.70
CA LYS A 56 17.32 15.63 4.50
C LYS A 56 17.32 16.92 5.31
N ASN A 57 16.19 17.63 5.35
CA ASN A 57 16.08 18.94 6.00
C ASN A 57 15.79 18.84 7.51
N HIS A 58 15.19 17.74 7.93
CA HIS A 58 14.73 17.45 9.28
C HIS A 58 15.15 16.03 9.70
N PRO A 59 16.46 15.77 9.86
CA PRO A 59 16.97 14.45 10.24
C PRO A 59 16.48 14.00 11.63
N GLU A 60 16.00 14.92 12.46
CA GLU A 60 15.37 14.65 13.75
C GLU A 60 14.00 13.98 13.65
N ILE A 61 13.32 14.08 12.49
CA ILE A 61 12.03 13.45 12.26
C ILE A 61 12.27 12.01 11.81
N PRO A 62 11.78 10.99 12.54
CA PRO A 62 11.91 9.59 12.14
C PRO A 62 10.93 9.26 10.99
N LEU A 63 11.26 9.71 9.79
CA LEU A 63 10.50 9.50 8.57
C LEU A 63 11.18 8.43 7.71
N ASP A 64 10.46 7.36 7.39
CA ASP A 64 10.89 6.32 6.45
C ASP A 64 10.29 6.60 5.05
N PRO A 65 11.10 7.04 4.07
CA PRO A 65 10.59 7.35 2.74
C PRO A 65 9.98 6.16 2.01
N GLU A 66 10.46 4.93 2.26
CA GLU A 66 9.88 3.75 1.61
C GLU A 66 8.50 3.43 2.18
N LYS A 67 8.29 3.57 3.49
CA LYS A 67 6.93 3.46 4.06
C LYS A 67 5.97 4.47 3.45
N VAL A 68 6.40 5.72 3.28
CA VAL A 68 5.60 6.78 2.63
C VAL A 68 5.28 6.41 1.19
N ARG A 69 6.27 5.93 0.44
CA ARG A 69 6.12 5.51 -0.96
C ARG A 69 5.09 4.39 -1.10
N ILE A 70 5.17 3.37 -0.26
CA ILE A 70 4.23 2.24 -0.28
C ILE A 70 2.83 2.67 0.14
N GLY A 71 2.70 3.50 1.17
CA GLY A 71 1.42 4.08 1.57
C GLY A 71 0.75 4.85 0.42
N ALA A 72 1.52 5.71 -0.26
CA ALA A 72 1.03 6.45 -1.41
C ALA A 72 0.70 5.55 -2.63
N LEU A 73 1.42 4.44 -2.83
CA LEU A 73 1.10 3.49 -3.91
C LEU A 73 -0.23 2.75 -3.66
N LEU A 74 -0.55 2.45 -2.40
CA LEU A 74 -1.69 1.62 -2.03
C LEU A 74 -2.91 2.41 -1.55
N HIS A 75 -2.84 3.75 -1.47
CA HIS A 75 -3.92 4.57 -0.92
C HIS A 75 -5.27 4.37 -1.63
N ASP A 76 -5.23 4.16 -2.95
CA ASP A 76 -6.39 4.01 -3.83
C ASP A 76 -6.74 2.53 -4.13
N ILE A 77 -6.19 1.55 -3.42
CA ILE A 77 -6.41 0.12 -3.72
C ILE A 77 -7.89 -0.30 -3.64
N GLY A 78 -8.71 0.39 -2.83
CA GLY A 78 -10.14 0.17 -2.68
C GLY A 78 -11.02 0.83 -3.75
N LYS A 79 -10.46 1.60 -4.68
CA LYS A 79 -11.22 2.47 -5.61
C LYS A 79 -12.06 1.72 -6.65
N ALA A 80 -11.75 0.45 -6.90
CA ALA A 80 -12.49 -0.39 -7.82
C ALA A 80 -13.77 -0.98 -7.22
N LEU A 81 -13.91 -0.93 -5.89
CA LEU A 81 -15.09 -1.42 -5.17
C LEU A 81 -16.12 -0.30 -5.00
N PRO A 82 -17.43 -0.62 -4.98
CA PRO A 82 -18.46 0.38 -4.70
C PRO A 82 -18.33 0.92 -3.27
N GLY A 83 -18.75 2.17 -3.06
CA GLY A 83 -18.71 2.85 -1.76
C GLY A 83 -17.46 3.70 -1.56
N GLU A 84 -17.12 3.96 -0.30
CA GLU A 84 -15.99 4.83 0.07
C GLU A 84 -14.66 4.10 -0.10
N HIS A 85 -13.83 4.62 -1.00
CA HIS A 85 -12.57 3.99 -1.38
C HIS A 85 -11.58 3.86 -0.22
N GLU A 86 -11.58 4.78 0.75
CA GLU A 86 -10.72 4.70 1.93
C GLU A 86 -11.09 3.53 2.83
N ILE A 87 -12.38 3.31 3.07
CA ILE A 87 -12.89 2.16 3.85
C ILE A 87 -12.51 0.87 3.14
N ASN A 88 -12.75 0.81 1.83
CA ASN A 88 -12.41 -0.34 1.00
C ASN A 88 -10.89 -0.62 1.02
N SER A 89 -10.05 0.42 0.95
CA SER A 89 -8.59 0.31 1.03
C SER A 89 -8.15 -0.26 2.39
N VAL A 90 -8.73 0.21 3.49
CA VAL A 90 -8.45 -0.28 4.84
C VAL A 90 -8.80 -1.76 4.98
N GLU A 91 -9.98 -2.17 4.51
CA GLU A 91 -10.43 -3.56 4.57
C GLU A 91 -9.53 -4.50 3.75
N ILE A 92 -9.17 -4.09 2.52
CA ILE A 92 -8.27 -4.85 1.66
C ILE A 92 -6.90 -5.03 2.33
N LEU A 93 -6.31 -3.96 2.86
CA LEU A 93 -4.98 -4.02 3.47
C LEU A 93 -4.96 -4.89 4.73
N LYS A 94 -6.00 -4.79 5.57
CA LYS A 94 -6.17 -5.69 6.72
C LYS A 94 -6.28 -7.15 6.29
N LYS A 95 -7.09 -7.44 5.27
CA LYS A 95 -7.27 -8.79 4.71
C LYS A 95 -5.97 -9.38 4.15
N GLU A 96 -5.11 -8.54 3.56
CA GLU A 96 -3.84 -8.93 2.94
C GLU A 96 -2.67 -9.01 3.94
N GLY A 97 -2.92 -8.81 5.24
CA GLY A 97 -1.91 -8.93 6.30
C GLY A 97 -1.14 -7.64 6.59
N TYR A 98 -1.62 -6.49 6.13
CA TYR A 98 -0.97 -5.19 6.27
C TYR A 98 -1.77 -4.17 7.12
N PRO A 99 -2.14 -4.50 8.38
CA PRO A 99 -2.97 -3.60 9.21
C PRO A 99 -2.32 -2.24 9.48
N TRP A 100 -0.99 -2.17 9.56
CA TRP A 100 -0.27 -0.91 9.77
C TRP A 100 -0.30 0.01 8.52
N LEU A 101 -0.37 -0.55 7.30
CA LEU A 101 -0.61 0.25 6.09
C LEU A 101 -2.04 0.77 6.06
N ALA A 102 -2.99 -0.03 6.57
CA ALA A 102 -4.38 0.37 6.68
C ALA A 102 -4.53 1.64 7.53
N GLU A 103 -3.78 1.75 8.62
CA GLU A 103 -3.74 2.97 9.44
C GLU A 103 -3.24 4.19 8.64
N ILE A 104 -2.21 4.03 7.80
CA ILE A 104 -1.65 5.13 7.01
C ILE A 104 -2.64 5.62 5.94
N VAL A 105 -3.31 4.70 5.23
CA VAL A 105 -4.18 5.07 4.10
C VAL A 105 -5.56 5.59 4.53
N CYS A 106 -5.97 5.31 5.78
CA CYS A 106 -7.25 5.75 6.33
C CYS A 106 -7.34 7.28 6.49
N HIS A 107 -6.23 8.01 6.40
CA HIS A 107 -6.18 9.47 6.61
C HIS A 107 -6.64 10.33 5.43
N SER A 108 -6.94 9.73 4.26
CA SER A 108 -7.47 10.47 3.11
C SER A 108 -8.95 10.84 3.28
N TYR A 109 -9.65 10.16 4.19
CA TYR A 109 -11.00 10.54 4.58
C TYR A 109 -10.90 11.72 5.56
N PRO A 110 -11.62 12.83 5.34
CA PRO A 110 -11.72 13.85 6.37
C PRO A 110 -12.27 13.17 7.62
N TYR A 111 -11.54 13.26 8.73
CA TYR A 111 -12.09 12.91 10.03
C TYR A 111 -13.31 13.81 10.27
N GLU A 112 -14.49 13.36 9.88
CA GLU A 112 -15.74 13.86 10.46
C GLU A 112 -15.80 13.29 11.88
N ILE A 113 -15.20 14.05 12.79
CA ILE A 113 -15.48 14.01 14.23
C ILE A 113 -16.66 14.97 14.48
#